data_AF-A0A932W6T7-F1
#
_entry.id   AF-A0A932W6T7-F1
#
_cell.length_a   1.000
_cell.length_b   1.000
_cell.length_c   1.000
_cell.angle_alpha   90.00
_cell.angle_beta   90.00
_cell.angle_gamma   90.00
#
_symmetry.space_group_name_H-M   'P 1'
#
loop_
_entity.id
_entity.type
_entity.pdbx_description
1 polymer ?
#
loop_
_entity_poly.entity_id
_entity_poly.type
_entity_poly.pdbx_seq_one_letter_code
_entity_poly.pdbx_strand_id
1 'polypeptide(L)'
;MSAAGLFPEPARVEPEPVGRLSAGRRRTQRQRAEVEAGWHPLTRDRSRPELGTCGTCAHRVLVRWHRRTYPKCDQGIGVGRPLDEAPYASHGPATDVRTWWPACGSWVRRSP
;
A
#
# COMPACT_ATOMS: atom_id res chain seq x y z
N MET A 1 63.53 -28.08 3.90
CA MET A 1 62.78 -27.64 2.70
C MET A 1 61.34 -28.08 2.90
N SER A 2 60.45 -27.20 3.34
CA SER A 2 59.03 -27.53 3.53
C SER A 2 58.22 -26.79 2.48
N ALA A 3 57.57 -27.55 1.60
CA ALA A 3 56.75 -27.04 0.52
C ALA A 3 55.50 -26.38 1.10
N ALA A 4 55.31 -25.09 0.79
CA ALA A 4 54.12 -24.35 1.13
C ALA A 4 52.93 -24.87 0.32
N GLY A 5 51.83 -25.19 1.00
CA GLY A 5 50.62 -25.76 0.43
C GLY A 5 49.94 -24.82 -0.56
N LEU A 6 49.75 -25.30 -1.79
CA LEU A 6 48.87 -24.74 -2.80
C LEU A 6 47.45 -25.29 -2.58
N PHE A 7 46.61 -24.58 -1.84
CA PHE A 7 45.16 -24.62 -2.08
C PHE A 7 44.68 -23.18 -2.14
N PRO A 8 44.17 -22.71 -3.29
CA PRO A 8 43.58 -21.38 -3.35
C PRO A 8 42.38 -21.34 -2.41
N GLU A 9 42.36 -20.37 -1.49
CA GLU A 9 41.18 -20.13 -0.66
C GLU A 9 39.95 -19.92 -1.56
N PRO A 10 38.79 -20.50 -1.21
CA PRO A 10 37.57 -20.26 -1.96
C PRO A 10 37.28 -18.75 -1.92
N ALA A 11 37.15 -18.15 -3.09
CA ALA A 11 36.84 -16.73 -3.22
C ALA A 11 35.62 -16.40 -2.36
N ARG A 12 35.81 -15.52 -1.38
CA ARG A 12 34.74 -15.01 -0.54
C ARG A 12 33.84 -14.15 -1.42
N VAL A 13 32.73 -14.71 -1.88
CA VAL A 13 31.70 -13.96 -2.59
C VAL A 13 31.09 -12.98 -1.61
N GLU A 14 31.43 -11.70 -1.72
CA GLU A 14 30.74 -10.65 -0.96
C GLU A 14 29.29 -10.60 -1.43
N PRO A 15 28.30 -10.62 -0.52
CA PRO A 15 26.91 -10.53 -0.91
C PRO A 15 26.68 -9.18 -1.59
N GLU A 16 26.08 -9.17 -2.78
CA GLU A 16 25.71 -7.93 -3.44
C GLU A 16 24.82 -7.09 -2.49
N PRO A 17 25.06 -5.77 -2.40
CA PRO A 17 24.26 -4.91 -1.55
C PRO A 17 22.82 -4.95 -2.04
N VAL A 18 21.94 -5.50 -1.20
CA VAL A 18 20.50 -5.56 -1.48
C VAL A 18 19.99 -4.14 -1.67
N GLY A 19 19.68 -3.78 -2.92
CA GLY A 19 19.28 -2.41 -3.27
C GLY A 19 18.10 -1.93 -2.43
N ARG A 20 18.20 -0.69 -1.89
CA ARG A 20 17.12 -0.09 -1.08
C ARG A 20 15.84 -0.02 -1.91
N LEU A 21 14.77 -0.61 -1.39
CA LEU A 21 13.46 -0.54 -2.02
C LEU A 21 12.99 0.91 -2.20
N SER A 22 12.45 1.22 -3.38
CA SER A 22 11.80 2.50 -3.63
C SER A 22 10.67 2.77 -2.62
N ALA A 23 10.38 4.03 -2.33
CA ALA A 23 9.34 4.41 -1.38
C ALA A 23 7.96 3.80 -1.73
N GLY A 24 7.64 3.68 -3.02
CA GLY A 24 6.41 3.03 -3.49
C GLY A 24 6.37 1.52 -3.21
N ARG A 25 7.50 0.82 -3.41
CA ARG A 25 7.60 -0.61 -3.09
C ARG A 25 7.45 -0.86 -1.59
N ARG A 26 8.15 -0.09 -0.75
CA ARG A 26 8.03 -0.17 0.72
C ARG A 26 6.59 0.06 1.19
N ARG A 27 5.91 1.06 0.63
CA ARG A 27 4.49 1.31 0.94
C ARG A 27 3.61 0.12 0.56
N THR A 28 3.78 -0.41 -0.65
CA THR A 28 2.97 -1.54 -1.13
C THR A 28 3.18 -2.78 -0.24
N GLN A 29 4.42 -3.05 0.18
CA GLN A 29 4.71 -4.15 1.10
C GLN A 29 4.04 -3.96 2.46
N ARG A 30 4.11 -2.76 3.05
CA ARG A 30 3.41 -2.47 4.31
C ARG A 30 1.90 -2.67 4.19
N GLN A 31 1.30 -2.18 3.10
CA GLN A 31 -0.14 -2.33 2.84
C GLN A 31 -0.54 -3.79 2.67
N ARG A 32 0.30 -4.62 2.05
CA ARG A 32 0.07 -6.06 1.95
C ARG A 32 0.10 -6.73 3.33
N ALA A 33 1.11 -6.41 4.14
CA ALA A 33 1.23 -6.94 5.49
C ALA A 33 0.01 -6.56 6.37
N GLU A 34 -0.52 -5.34 6.23
CA GLU A 34 -1.75 -4.91 6.91
C GLU A 34 -2.97 -5.74 6.46
N VAL A 35 -3.13 -5.95 5.15
CA VAL A 35 -4.21 -6.77 4.58
C VAL A 35 -4.11 -8.22 5.04
N GLU A 36 -2.90 -8.80 5.02
CA GLU A 36 -2.62 -10.16 5.51
C GLU A 36 -2.91 -10.31 7.00
N ALA A 37 -2.64 -9.26 7.79
CA ALA A 37 -3.00 -9.20 9.21
C ALA A 37 -4.51 -8.95 9.46
N GLY A 38 -5.33 -8.85 8.42
CA GLY A 38 -6.78 -8.64 8.52
C GLY A 38 -7.18 -7.20 8.81
N TRP A 39 -6.32 -6.23 8.48
CA TRP A 39 -6.57 -4.80 8.70
C TRP A 39 -6.65 -4.04 7.37
N HIS A 40 -7.57 -3.09 7.30
CA HIS A 40 -7.73 -2.23 6.14
C HIS A 40 -6.63 -1.14 6.16
N PRO A 41 -5.81 -0.99 5.09
CA PRO A 41 -4.60 -0.16 5.14
C PRO A 41 -4.81 1.34 5.38
N LEU A 42 -6.01 1.86 5.09
CA LEU A 42 -6.32 3.28 5.21
C LEU A 42 -7.12 3.58 6.49
N THR A 43 -8.25 2.89 6.67
CA THR A 43 -9.16 3.16 7.79
C THR A 43 -8.72 2.52 9.10
N ARG A 44 -7.80 1.55 9.05
CA ARG A 44 -7.35 0.73 10.19
C ARG A 44 -8.46 -0.13 10.82
N ASP A 45 -9.62 -0.24 10.17
CA ASP A 45 -10.67 -1.19 10.56
C ASP A 45 -10.31 -2.62 10.18
N ARG A 46 -11.08 -3.58 10.71
CA ARG A 46 -11.00 -4.97 10.23
C ARG A 46 -11.38 -5.06 8.75
N SER A 47 -10.55 -5.80 8.00
CA SER A 47 -10.86 -6.18 6.63
C SER A 47 -12.04 -7.14 6.60
N ARG A 48 -12.92 -6.96 5.61
CA ARG A 48 -14.17 -7.68 5.38
C ARG A 48 -14.21 -8.21 3.94
N PRO A 49 -13.29 -9.12 3.54
CA PRO A 49 -13.19 -9.59 2.16
C PRO A 49 -14.49 -10.20 1.62
N GLU A 50 -15.36 -10.72 2.50
CA GLU A 50 -16.68 -11.26 2.17
C GLU A 50 -17.64 -10.24 1.55
N LEU A 51 -17.44 -8.94 1.80
CA LEU A 51 -18.24 -7.86 1.22
C LEU A 51 -17.74 -7.45 -0.18
N GLY A 52 -16.51 -7.80 -0.54
CA GLY A 52 -15.87 -7.44 -1.79
C GLY A 52 -14.60 -6.62 -1.59
N THR A 53 -14.37 -5.64 -2.46
CA THR A 53 -13.15 -4.80 -2.45
C THR A 53 -13.46 -3.32 -2.31
N CYS A 54 -12.55 -2.57 -1.70
CA CYS A 54 -12.63 -1.11 -1.67
C CYS A 54 -12.54 -0.49 -3.08
N GLY A 55 -12.08 -1.24 -4.08
CA GLY A 55 -12.13 -0.84 -5.49
C GLY A 55 -13.53 -0.65 -6.05
N THR A 56 -14.52 -1.35 -5.49
CA THR A 56 -15.92 -1.36 -5.94
C THR A 56 -16.86 -0.65 -4.96
N CYS A 57 -16.30 -0.02 -3.92
CA CYS A 57 -17.06 0.68 -2.89
C CYS A 57 -17.65 2.00 -3.41
N ALA A 58 -18.86 2.35 -2.97
CA ALA A 58 -19.48 3.66 -3.24
C ALA A 58 -18.62 4.82 -2.71
N HIS A 59 -17.95 4.60 -1.57
CA HIS A 59 -17.03 5.54 -0.92
C HIS A 59 -15.72 5.79 -1.67
N ARG A 60 -15.46 5.02 -2.75
CA ARG A 60 -14.32 5.29 -3.63
C ARG A 60 -14.66 6.46 -4.55
N VAL A 61 -14.02 7.59 -4.32
CA VAL A 61 -14.15 8.82 -5.10
C VAL A 61 -12.90 9.09 -5.91
N LEU A 62 -13.04 9.65 -7.11
CA LEU A 62 -11.92 10.06 -7.95
C LEU A 62 -11.70 11.56 -7.79
N VAL A 63 -10.59 11.94 -7.16
CA VAL A 63 -10.22 13.34 -6.93
C VAL A 63 -9.25 13.78 -8.01
N ARG A 64 -9.58 14.83 -8.74
CA ARG A 64 -8.67 15.43 -9.74
C ARG A 64 -7.80 16.49 -9.06
N TRP A 65 -6.50 16.45 -9.31
CA TRP A 65 -5.56 17.49 -8.89
C TRP A 65 -4.50 17.72 -9.97
N HIS A 66 -4.39 18.96 -10.43
CA HIS A 66 -3.68 19.34 -11.66
C HIS A 66 -4.01 18.39 -12.84
N ARG A 67 -3.01 17.65 -13.33
CA ARG A 67 -3.08 16.72 -14.46
C ARG A 67 -3.24 15.26 -14.02
N ARG A 68 -3.55 14.99 -12.76
CA ARG A 68 -3.63 13.63 -12.20
C ARG A 68 -4.97 13.39 -11.51
N THR A 69 -5.35 12.12 -11.42
CA THR A 69 -6.56 11.66 -10.73
C THR A 69 -6.18 10.64 -9.67
N TYR A 70 -6.72 10.80 -8.47
CA TYR A 70 -6.36 10.03 -7.29
C TYR A 70 -7.60 9.33 -6.74
N PRO A 71 -7.60 7.98 -6.61
CA PRO A 71 -8.70 7.27 -6.00
C PRO A 71 -8.65 7.42 -4.49
N LYS A 72 -9.60 8.11 -3.88
CA LYS A 72 -9.67 8.36 -2.44
C LYS A 72 -10.87 7.67 -1.80
N CYS A 73 -10.86 7.52 -0.48
CA CYS A 73 -11.98 7.02 0.32
C CYS A 73 -12.56 8.19 1.11
N ASP A 74 -13.83 8.53 0.87
CA ASP A 74 -14.54 9.58 1.62
C ASP A 74 -15.02 9.15 3.02
N GLN A 75 -14.85 7.89 3.41
CA GLN A 75 -15.01 7.43 4.81
C GLN A 75 -13.72 7.60 5.60
N GLY A 76 -12.56 7.32 4.99
CA GLY A 76 -11.25 7.58 5.59
C GLY A 76 -10.92 9.07 5.68
N ILE A 77 -11.65 9.90 4.94
CA ILE A 77 -11.61 11.36 4.96
C ILE A 77 -12.95 11.79 5.58
N GLY A 78 -13.03 11.90 6.91
CA GLY A 78 -14.30 12.03 7.65
C GLY A 78 -15.49 12.61 6.86
N VAL A 79 -16.57 11.83 6.76
CA VAL A 79 -17.74 12.07 5.90
C VAL A 79 -18.16 13.54 5.90
N GLY A 80 -18.30 14.13 4.72
CA GLY A 80 -18.74 15.52 4.55
C GLY A 80 -17.64 16.57 4.69
N ARG A 81 -16.38 16.19 4.95
CA ARG A 81 -15.25 17.12 4.86
C ARG A 81 -14.79 17.29 3.41
N PRO A 82 -14.37 18.50 3.00
CA PRO A 82 -13.78 18.71 1.70
C PRO A 82 -12.57 17.78 1.49
N LEU A 83 -12.50 17.15 0.30
CA LEU A 83 -11.48 16.16 -0.06
C LEU A 83 -10.07 16.77 -0.20
N ASP A 84 -9.94 18.08 -0.02
CA ASP A 84 -8.75 18.92 -0.03
C ASP A 84 -8.38 19.48 1.37
N GLU A 85 -9.26 19.36 2.39
CA GLU A 85 -9.07 19.98 3.71
C GLU A 85 -8.77 19.02 4.87
N ALA A 86 -8.88 17.70 4.68
CA ALA A 86 -8.69 16.73 5.76
C ALA A 86 -7.20 16.32 5.96
N PRO A 87 -6.78 15.87 7.17
CA PRO A 87 -5.42 15.42 7.45
C PRO A 87 -4.91 14.22 6.59
N TYR A 88 -5.78 13.62 5.77
CA TYR A 88 -5.48 12.50 4.86
C TYR A 88 -5.63 12.85 3.36
N ALA A 89 -6.06 14.07 3.05
CA ALA A 89 -6.12 14.62 1.70
C ALA A 89 -4.75 15.14 1.25
N SER A 90 -3.78 14.24 1.04
CA SER A 90 -2.56 14.61 0.32
C SER A 90 -2.58 13.99 -1.07
N HIS A 91 -2.31 14.83 -2.08
CA HIS A 91 -2.33 14.57 -3.52
C HIS A 91 -1.25 13.57 -3.99
N GLY A 92 -1.16 12.43 -3.30
CA GLY A 92 -0.16 11.41 -3.48
C GLY A 92 -0.62 9.99 -3.12
N PRO A 93 0.18 9.00 -3.54
CA PRO A 93 -0.18 7.57 -3.50
C PRO A 93 -0.24 6.94 -2.11
N ALA A 94 -0.02 7.71 -1.04
CA ALA A 94 -0.05 7.23 0.33
C ALA A 94 -1.46 6.94 0.81
N THR A 95 -2.42 7.77 0.43
CA THR A 95 -3.84 7.66 0.81
C THR A 95 -4.74 7.23 -0.34
N ASP A 96 -4.13 6.76 -1.44
CA ASP A 96 -4.88 6.24 -2.58
C ASP A 96 -5.47 4.87 -2.25
N VAL A 97 -6.79 4.76 -2.36
CA VAL A 97 -7.52 3.50 -2.27
C VAL A 97 -7.09 2.60 -3.43
N ARG A 98 -6.65 1.40 -3.09
CA ARG A 98 -6.28 0.40 -4.09
C ARG A 98 -7.46 -0.52 -4.36
N THR A 99 -7.61 -0.91 -5.63
CA THR A 99 -8.71 -1.76 -6.08
C THR A 99 -8.67 -3.17 -5.51
N TRP A 100 -7.48 -3.65 -5.13
CA TRP A 100 -7.25 -4.97 -4.56
C TRP A 100 -7.40 -5.02 -3.04
N TRP A 101 -7.58 -3.89 -2.35
CA TRP A 101 -7.81 -3.92 -0.91
C TRP A 101 -9.18 -4.54 -0.60
N PRO A 102 -9.26 -5.43 0.40
CA PRO A 102 -10.55 -5.95 0.86
C PRO A 102 -11.42 -4.79 1.36
N ALA A 103 -12.73 -4.99 1.30
CA ALA A 103 -13.70 -4.08 1.88
C ALA A 103 -13.43 -3.84 3.39
N CYS A 104 -13.82 -2.67 3.90
CA CYS A 104 -13.80 -2.36 5.34
C CYS A 104 -15.20 -2.51 5.96
N GLY A 105 -15.33 -2.25 7.27
CA GLY A 105 -16.62 -2.31 7.98
C GLY A 105 -17.68 -1.35 7.46
N SER A 106 -17.28 -0.24 6.84
CA SER A 106 -18.18 0.77 6.24
C SER A 106 -18.36 0.57 4.73
N TRP A 107 -18.05 -0.61 4.18
CA TRP A 107 -18.19 -0.84 2.75
C TRP A 107 -19.64 -0.77 2.30
N VAL A 108 -19.86 -0.09 1.18
CA VAL A 108 -21.17 0.04 0.54
C VAL A 108 -21.01 -0.30 -0.93
N ARG A 109 -21.89 -1.17 -1.44
CA ARG A 109 -21.95 -1.51 -2.86
C ARG A 109 -22.23 -0.24 -3.67
N ARG A 110 -21.40 0.05 -4.66
CA ARG A 110 -21.70 1.08 -5.65
C ARG A 110 -22.86 0.58 -6.52
N SER A 111 -23.96 1.33 -6.57
CA SER A 111 -25.04 1.08 -7.52
C SER A 111 -24.48 1.12 -8.95
N PRO A 112 -24.94 0.24 -9.85
CA PRO A 112 -24.51 0.24 -11.25
C PRO A 112 -24.79 1.57 -11.95
#